data_AF-A0A538F4Z1-F1
#
_entry.id   AF-A0A538F4Z1-F1
#
_cell.length_a   1.000
_cell.length_b   1.000
_cell.length_c   1.000
_cell.angle_alpha   90.00
_cell.angle_beta   90.00
_cell.angle_gamma   90.00
#
_symmetry.space_group_name_H-M   'P 1'
#
loop_
_entity.id
_entity.type
_entity.pdbx_description
1 polymer ?
#
loop_
_entity_poly.entity_id
_entity_poly.type
_entity_poly.pdbx_seq_one_letter_code
_entity_poly.pdbx_strand_id
1 'polypeptide(L)'
;MRVSGRDPLELAAAIELPELGVAADRPAVDEDLRDGPAAGQVEQALAERRVVVERDLLVLEPACVQQRLGADAVGAPAGRIHLNPRHYEFKRRKRPGDSRPGPSLHLSHVAGRSYKTEAVVLRSFRFGEADRVLHLYTRERGRIGAVAKGVRKTKSRFGGRLEPLSHVELMLHQGGGELQTVTGAELVRSHREAREDSYRLGAGLVGAEAMLRLFPEQEANERAFRALVRFLDLLDELSPVKRATGLDPLVLSFQLKLLWLSGYLPHVTSCADCGAETGLAGYSPTAGGAVCGACANGALPLSRDGLLGIEGLLQRPLAEASDAGLTDRGAREALGVITASYEYHGGFRLRTLSA
;
A
#
# COMPACT_ATOMS: atom_id res chain seq x y z
N MET A 1 -38.61 -66.69 23.46
CA MET A 1 -38.79 -65.74 22.34
C MET A 1 -38.08 -64.44 22.70
N ARG A 2 -37.40 -63.83 21.72
CA ARG A 2 -36.64 -62.55 21.78
C ARG A 2 -37.61 -61.38 22.12
N VAL A 3 -37.28 -60.14 22.50
CA VAL A 3 -36.29 -59.10 22.12
C VAL A 3 -36.43 -58.00 23.23
N SER A 4 -35.41 -57.54 23.97
CA SER A 4 -34.51 -56.38 23.75
C SER A 4 -35.17 -55.00 23.46
N GLY A 5 -35.02 -54.06 24.41
CA GLY A 5 -34.25 -52.80 24.24
C GLY A 5 -34.71 -51.65 23.32
N ARG A 6 -34.58 -50.44 23.92
CA ARG A 6 -34.22 -49.12 23.35
C ARG A 6 -35.33 -48.17 22.88
N ASP A 7 -35.34 -46.99 23.51
CA ASP A 7 -35.71 -45.69 22.90
C ASP A 7 -34.85 -45.42 21.66
N PRO A 8 -35.42 -44.74 20.65
CA PRO A 8 -34.98 -43.36 20.39
C PRO A 8 -36.10 -42.41 19.93
N LEU A 9 -36.00 -41.14 20.35
CA LEU A 9 -36.73 -40.01 19.76
C LEU A 9 -35.83 -39.31 18.73
N GLU A 10 -36.19 -39.43 17.45
CA GLU A 10 -35.84 -38.48 16.39
C GLU A 10 -37.11 -37.70 16.01
N LEU A 11 -37.00 -36.38 15.79
CA LEU A 11 -37.27 -35.73 14.49
C LEU A 11 -37.22 -34.20 14.59
N ALA A 12 -36.67 -33.61 13.53
CA ALA A 12 -36.56 -32.18 13.26
C ALA A 12 -37.65 -31.68 12.30
N ALA A 13 -37.66 -30.34 12.10
CA ALA A 13 -38.36 -29.50 11.11
C ALA A 13 -39.68 -28.85 11.60
N ALA A 14 -40.08 -27.63 11.20
CA ALA A 14 -39.64 -26.72 10.14
C ALA A 14 -39.89 -25.24 10.55
N ILE A 15 -39.27 -24.33 9.79
CA ILE A 15 -39.27 -22.86 9.91
C ILE A 15 -40.54 -22.27 9.26
N GLU A 16 -41.15 -21.26 9.90
CA GLU A 16 -42.13 -20.36 9.26
C GLU A 16 -41.55 -18.95 9.06
N LEU A 17 -41.76 -18.40 7.86
CA LEU A 17 -41.56 -16.98 7.50
C LEU A 17 -42.82 -16.17 7.85
N PRO A 18 -42.71 -14.84 7.99
CA PRO A 18 -43.64 -14.04 7.20
C PRO A 18 -43.02 -12.85 6.46
N GLU A 19 -43.39 -12.83 5.18
CA GLU A 19 -44.00 -11.75 4.41
C GLU A 19 -43.21 -10.49 4.01
N LEU A 20 -42.98 -10.45 2.70
CA LEU A 20 -42.55 -9.34 1.86
C LEU A 20 -43.63 -8.25 1.77
N GLY A 21 -43.22 -6.99 1.98
CA GLY A 21 -43.89 -5.80 1.48
C GLY A 21 -43.01 -5.07 0.46
N VAL A 22 -43.50 -4.97 -0.77
CA VAL A 22 -43.00 -4.18 -1.92
C VAL A 22 -43.87 -2.90 -1.97
N ALA A 23 -43.50 -1.68 -2.37
CA ALA A 23 -42.34 -0.99 -2.94
C ALA A 23 -42.54 0.54 -2.68
N ALA A 24 -41.52 1.37 -2.93
CA ALA A 24 -41.58 2.44 -3.93
C ALA A 24 -40.35 3.38 -3.89
N ASP A 25 -39.83 3.63 -5.09
CA ASP A 25 -39.25 4.88 -5.59
C ASP A 25 -37.96 5.48 -4.97
N ARG A 26 -36.91 5.49 -5.80
CA ARG A 26 -35.78 6.44 -5.74
C ARG A 26 -36.23 7.80 -6.31
N PRO A 27 -35.64 8.92 -5.87
CA PRO A 27 -34.52 9.48 -6.65
C PRO A 27 -33.41 10.21 -5.85
N ALA A 28 -32.25 10.29 -6.52
CA ALA A 28 -31.20 11.33 -6.55
C ALA A 28 -30.59 11.96 -5.27
N VAL A 29 -29.25 11.78 -5.16
CA VAL A 29 -28.17 12.76 -4.92
C VAL A 29 -28.54 14.10 -4.28
N ASP A 30 -27.91 14.42 -3.13
CA ASP A 30 -27.22 15.70 -2.94
C ASP A 30 -26.13 15.63 -1.85
N GLU A 31 -25.10 16.46 -2.03
CA GLU A 31 -23.95 16.68 -1.16
C GLU A 31 -24.36 17.42 0.12
N ASP A 32 -23.76 17.10 1.28
CA ASP A 32 -23.33 18.18 2.18
C ASP A 32 -22.15 17.77 3.09
N LEU A 33 -21.24 18.72 3.21
CA LEU A 33 -19.98 18.70 3.96
C LEU A 33 -20.18 19.55 5.23
N ARG A 34 -19.90 18.99 6.41
CA ARG A 34 -19.14 19.57 7.56
C ARG A 34 -19.72 19.28 8.96
N ASP A 35 -18.74 19.13 9.87
CA ASP A 35 -18.73 19.39 11.32
C ASP A 35 -19.15 18.31 12.36
N GLY A 36 -18.12 17.56 12.83
CA GLY A 36 -17.75 17.29 14.24
C GLY A 36 -18.61 16.36 15.11
N PRO A 37 -18.06 15.72 16.18
CA PRO A 37 -17.09 16.31 17.11
C PRO A 37 -15.84 15.44 17.44
N ALA A 38 -14.93 16.07 18.20
CA ALA A 38 -13.57 15.65 18.55
C ALA A 38 -13.45 14.27 19.22
N ALA A 39 -12.51 13.46 18.73
CA ALA A 39 -12.06 12.24 19.40
C ALA A 39 -11.29 12.60 20.68
N GLY A 40 -11.85 12.18 21.82
CA GLY A 40 -11.17 12.18 23.11
C GLY A 40 -9.97 11.23 23.10
N GLN A 41 -8.94 11.61 23.84
CA GLN A 41 -7.71 10.86 24.03
C GLN A 41 -7.99 9.46 24.54
N VAL A 42 -7.48 8.43 23.85
CA VAL A 42 -7.37 7.08 24.39
C VAL A 42 -5.89 6.85 24.68
N GLU A 43 -5.57 6.74 25.97
CA GLU A 43 -4.24 6.36 26.44
C GLU A 43 -3.89 4.96 25.94
N GLN A 44 -2.93 4.87 25.02
CA GLN A 44 -2.36 3.59 24.58
C GLN A 44 -1.30 3.14 25.59
N ALA A 45 -1.63 2.10 26.35
CA ALA A 45 -0.63 1.32 27.07
C ALA A 45 0.16 0.46 26.06
N LEU A 46 1.37 0.91 25.69
CA LEU A 46 2.30 0.17 24.85
C LEU A 46 2.81 -1.07 25.59
N ALA A 47 2.54 -2.26 25.04
CA ALA A 47 3.33 -3.45 25.30
C ALA A 47 4.37 -3.57 24.17
N GLU A 48 5.53 -2.95 24.36
CA GLU A 48 6.69 -3.16 23.50
C GLU A 48 7.20 -4.60 23.62
N ARG A 49 6.87 -5.47 22.66
CA ARG A 49 7.69 -6.65 22.36
C ARG A 49 8.29 -6.50 20.97
N ARG A 50 9.61 -6.37 20.98
CA ARG A 50 10.49 -6.17 19.83
C ARG A 50 10.29 -7.27 18.78
N VAL A 51 9.82 -6.88 17.60
CA VAL A 51 10.14 -7.65 16.38
C VAL A 51 11.66 -7.61 16.24
N VAL A 52 12.30 -8.76 16.28
CA VAL A 52 13.74 -8.89 16.03
C VAL A 52 13.99 -8.52 14.57
N VAL A 53 14.49 -7.31 14.35
CA VAL A 53 15.04 -6.89 13.06
C VAL A 53 16.54 -7.11 13.15
N GLU A 54 17.06 -8.22 12.62
CA GLU A 54 18.52 -8.37 12.44
C GLU A 54 18.95 -8.36 10.96
N ARG A 55 19.78 -7.36 10.68
CA ARG A 55 21.12 -7.39 10.05
C ARG A 55 21.39 -7.67 8.57
N ASP A 56 20.40 -7.81 7.68
CA ASP A 56 20.69 -7.86 6.23
C ASP A 56 20.30 -6.59 5.44
N LEU A 57 20.12 -5.46 6.12
CA LEU A 57 19.81 -4.15 5.49
C LEU A 57 20.93 -3.11 5.62
N LEU A 58 22.11 -3.50 6.13
CA LEU A 58 23.23 -2.60 6.37
C LEU A 58 24.53 -3.20 5.84
N VAL A 59 24.93 -2.78 4.64
CA VAL A 59 26.34 -2.58 4.36
C VAL A 59 26.51 -1.10 4.07
N LEU A 60 27.12 -0.38 5.03
CA LEU A 60 28.17 0.63 4.87
C LEU A 60 28.51 1.24 6.25
N GLU A 61 29.78 1.57 6.44
CA GLU A 61 30.48 1.70 7.74
C GLU A 61 29.99 2.80 8.70
N PRO A 62 30.14 2.60 10.03
CA PRO A 62 29.70 3.51 11.08
C PRO A 62 30.83 4.45 11.53
N ALA A 63 30.88 5.68 11.01
CA ALA A 63 31.58 6.78 11.67
C ALA A 63 31.19 8.15 11.10
N CYS A 64 30.92 9.10 12.00
CA CYS A 64 31.17 10.54 11.81
C CYS A 64 30.08 11.49 11.27
N VAL A 65 28.83 11.43 11.77
CA VAL A 65 27.95 12.63 11.79
C VAL A 65 27.26 12.70 13.16
N GLN A 66 27.97 13.24 14.14
CA GLN A 66 27.69 14.55 14.78
C GLN A 66 26.39 14.57 15.60
N GLN A 67 26.52 14.42 16.92
CA GLN A 67 26.68 15.54 17.87
C GLN A 67 25.42 16.40 18.01
N ARG A 68 24.80 16.24 19.19
CA ARG A 68 24.30 17.31 20.06
C ARG A 68 23.64 18.49 19.35
N LEU A 69 22.35 18.36 19.08
CA LEU A 69 21.40 19.47 18.88
C LEU A 69 20.05 18.98 19.41
N GLY A 70 19.32 19.61 20.32
CA GLY A 70 19.52 20.83 21.09
C GLY A 70 18.40 20.82 22.15
N ALA A 71 18.78 20.91 23.42
CA ALA A 71 17.86 20.80 24.56
C ALA A 71 17.19 22.15 24.94
N ASP A 72 17.23 23.17 24.08
CA ASP A 72 16.78 24.53 24.42
C ASP A 72 15.97 25.19 23.30
N ALA A 73 14.77 24.68 23.02
CA ALA A 73 13.78 25.39 22.20
C ALA A 73 12.73 26.04 23.11
N VAL A 74 12.85 27.35 23.34
CA VAL A 74 11.86 28.18 24.05
C VAL A 74 10.82 28.70 23.05
N GLY A 75 9.53 28.55 23.39
CA GLY A 75 8.40 28.97 22.56
C GLY A 75 8.29 30.49 22.39
N ALA A 76 7.94 30.93 21.18
CA ALA A 76 7.70 32.34 20.86
C ALA A 76 6.26 32.76 21.26
N PRO A 77 6.06 33.87 22.00
CA PRO A 77 4.72 34.37 22.29
C PRO A 77 4.12 35.16 21.11
N ALA A 78 2.79 35.09 21.00
CA ALA A 78 1.97 35.68 19.94
C ALA A 78 2.04 37.22 19.90
N GLY A 79 2.44 37.77 18.75
CA GLY A 79 2.48 39.20 18.46
C GLY A 79 1.60 39.56 17.26
N ARG A 80 0.78 40.60 17.44
CA ARG A 80 -0.34 41.05 16.59
C ARG A 80 0.05 41.47 15.17
N ILE A 81 -0.87 41.23 14.25
CA ILE A 81 -0.86 41.66 12.84
C ILE A 81 -1.08 43.17 12.77
N HIS A 82 -0.14 43.91 12.19
CA HIS A 82 -0.33 45.30 11.78
C HIS A 82 -1.14 45.36 10.48
N LEU A 83 -2.32 45.97 10.54
CA LEU A 83 -3.11 46.38 9.38
C LEU A 83 -2.48 47.65 8.78
N ASN A 84 -2.10 47.59 7.50
CA ASN A 84 -1.62 48.75 6.76
C ASN A 84 -2.72 49.22 5.78
N PRO A 85 -3.41 50.35 6.04
CA PRO A 85 -4.49 50.84 5.19
C PRO A 85 -3.96 51.88 4.20
N ARG A 86 -3.29 51.45 3.13
CA ARG A 86 -2.96 52.32 1.99
C ARG A 86 -2.96 51.56 0.66
N HIS A 87 -4.14 51.27 0.14
CA HIS A 87 -4.34 51.15 -1.29
C HIS A 87 -5.46 52.10 -1.71
N TYR A 88 -5.05 53.28 -2.15
CA TYR A 88 -5.89 54.26 -2.82
C TYR A 88 -6.03 53.85 -4.28
N GLU A 89 -7.27 53.76 -4.74
CA GLU A 89 -7.63 53.49 -6.13
C GLU A 89 -6.94 54.46 -7.09
N PHE A 90 -6.28 53.94 -8.13
CA PHE A 90 -5.91 54.73 -9.30
C PHE A 90 -6.45 54.05 -10.57
N LYS A 91 -7.69 54.40 -10.92
CA LYS A 91 -8.24 54.21 -12.27
C LYS A 91 -7.46 55.11 -13.24
N ARG A 92 -6.60 54.53 -14.09
CA ARG A 92 -5.99 55.25 -15.22
C ARG A 92 -6.89 55.15 -16.46
N ARG A 93 -7.45 56.30 -16.86
CA ARG A 93 -8.06 56.53 -18.18
C ARG A 93 -7.00 56.36 -19.29
N LYS A 94 -7.31 55.57 -20.32
CA LYS A 94 -6.55 55.46 -21.58
C LYS A 94 -6.63 56.79 -22.35
N ARG A 95 -5.49 57.38 -22.72
CA ARG A 95 -5.42 58.39 -23.79
C ARG A 95 -5.04 57.68 -25.10
N PRO A 96 -5.61 58.06 -26.26
CA PRO A 96 -5.22 57.48 -27.54
C PRO A 96 -3.92 58.11 -28.03
N GLY A 97 -2.92 57.29 -28.41
CA GLY A 97 -1.72 57.76 -29.12
C GLY A 97 -0.34 57.30 -28.62
N ASP A 98 -0.23 56.31 -27.72
CA ASP A 98 1.09 55.80 -27.30
C ASP A 98 1.40 54.46 -27.98
N SER A 99 2.09 54.53 -29.12
CA SER A 99 2.65 53.38 -29.82
C SER A 99 4.06 53.10 -29.28
N ARG A 100 4.14 52.36 -28.17
CA ARG A 100 5.37 51.70 -27.73
C ARG A 100 5.11 50.20 -27.65
N PRO A 101 5.99 49.34 -28.20
CA PRO A 101 5.87 47.92 -27.99
C PRO A 101 6.02 47.64 -26.49
N GLY A 102 4.99 47.04 -25.88
CA GLY A 102 5.06 46.58 -24.49
C GLY A 102 6.19 45.56 -24.33
N PRO A 103 6.77 45.41 -23.13
CA PRO A 103 7.80 44.43 -22.90
C PRO A 103 7.21 43.07 -23.25
N SER A 104 7.85 42.37 -24.20
CA SER A 104 7.62 40.96 -24.40
C SER A 104 7.84 40.29 -23.04
N LEU A 105 6.76 39.76 -22.47
CA LEU A 105 6.86 38.84 -21.35
C LEU A 105 7.65 37.65 -21.87
N HIS A 106 8.96 37.69 -21.65
CA HIS A 106 9.82 36.55 -21.77
C HIS A 106 9.25 35.51 -20.80
N LEU A 107 8.55 34.52 -21.35
CA LEU A 107 8.02 33.37 -20.62
C LEU A 107 9.18 32.43 -20.25
N SER A 108 10.20 32.99 -19.59
CA SER A 108 11.33 32.26 -19.05
C SER A 108 10.96 31.75 -17.66
N HIS A 109 11.03 30.43 -17.52
CA HIS A 109 10.86 29.63 -16.30
C HIS A 109 9.42 29.23 -15.89
N VAL A 110 8.90 28.22 -16.59
CA VAL A 110 8.48 27.01 -15.89
C VAL A 110 9.55 25.95 -16.16
N ALA A 111 10.76 26.18 -15.64
CA ALA A 111 11.82 25.19 -15.72
C ALA A 111 11.48 24.08 -14.74
N GLY A 112 10.76 23.07 -15.24
CA GLY A 112 10.55 21.84 -14.51
C GLY A 112 11.89 21.28 -14.04
N ARG A 113 11.98 20.85 -12.79
CA ARG A 113 13.21 20.30 -12.24
C ARG A 113 13.37 18.88 -12.79
N SER A 114 14.48 18.64 -13.48
CA SER A 114 14.88 17.27 -13.87
C SER A 114 15.68 16.63 -12.75
N TYR A 115 15.44 15.36 -12.46
CA TYR A 115 16.15 14.63 -11.40
C TYR A 115 16.27 13.14 -11.70
N LYS A 116 17.24 12.49 -11.04
CA LYS A 116 17.53 11.06 -11.12
C LYS A 116 16.96 10.33 -9.91
N THR A 117 16.41 9.14 -10.12
CA THR A 117 15.85 8.31 -9.05
C THR A 117 15.80 6.85 -9.48
N GLU A 118 16.02 5.95 -8.54
CA GLU A 118 15.72 4.54 -8.73
C GLU A 118 14.21 4.29 -8.58
N ALA A 119 13.66 3.44 -9.45
CA ALA A 119 12.24 3.17 -9.50
C ALA A 119 11.94 1.72 -9.89
N VAL A 120 10.82 1.21 -9.39
CA VAL A 120 10.20 -0.01 -9.89
C VAL A 120 8.93 0.35 -10.64
N VAL A 121 8.77 -0.20 -11.85
CA VAL A 121 7.53 -0.04 -12.63
C VAL A 121 6.44 -0.93 -12.06
N LEU A 122 5.48 -0.37 -11.34
CA LEU A 122 4.37 -1.13 -10.75
C LEU A 122 3.29 -1.45 -11.78
N ARG A 123 2.98 -0.47 -12.65
CA ARG A 123 1.94 -0.60 -13.68
C ARG A 123 2.25 0.28 -14.87
N SER A 124 1.78 -0.16 -16.03
CA SER A 124 1.92 0.51 -17.31
C SER A 124 0.60 0.41 -18.09
N PHE A 125 0.14 1.51 -18.67
CA PHE A 125 -1.04 1.51 -19.55
C PHE A 125 -0.86 2.44 -20.74
N ARG A 126 -1.56 2.13 -21.84
CA ARG A 126 -1.46 2.86 -23.11
C ARG A 126 -1.94 4.29 -22.93
N PHE A 127 -1.19 5.24 -23.48
CA PHE A 127 -1.56 6.65 -23.53
C PHE A 127 -1.36 7.14 -24.96
N GLY A 128 -2.45 7.49 -25.63
CA GLY A 128 -2.43 7.76 -27.07
C GLY A 128 -1.87 6.58 -27.89
N GLU A 129 -1.34 6.89 -29.07
CA GLU A 129 -0.86 5.86 -30.00
C GLU A 129 0.55 5.35 -29.66
N ALA A 130 1.46 6.24 -29.28
CA ALA A 130 2.88 5.92 -29.16
C ALA A 130 3.39 5.87 -27.70
N ASP A 131 2.60 6.31 -26.73
CA ASP A 131 3.06 6.58 -25.37
C ASP A 131 2.45 5.60 -24.36
N ARG A 132 3.01 5.59 -23.15
CA ARG A 132 2.43 4.91 -21.98
C ARG A 132 2.50 5.81 -20.77
N VAL A 133 1.51 5.70 -19.90
CA VAL A 133 1.60 6.20 -18.52
C VAL A 133 2.07 5.05 -17.63
N LEU A 134 3.03 5.35 -16.77
CA LEU A 134 3.64 4.46 -15.81
C LEU A 134 3.25 4.92 -14.40
N HIS A 135 2.91 3.96 -13.55
CA HIS A 135 2.94 4.16 -12.11
C HIS A 135 4.21 3.51 -11.57
N LEU A 136 5.02 4.33 -10.90
CA LEU A 136 6.35 3.99 -10.43
C LEU A 136 6.36 4.06 -8.90
N TYR A 137 7.04 3.13 -8.25
CA TYR A 137 7.48 3.33 -6.88
C TYR A 137 8.95 3.73 -6.89
N THR A 138 9.24 4.91 -6.39
CA THR A 138 10.60 5.48 -6.39
C THR A 138 11.20 5.42 -5.00
N ARG A 139 12.53 5.28 -4.95
CA ARG A 139 13.26 5.21 -3.68
C ARG A 139 13.13 6.50 -2.87
N GLU A 140 13.24 7.66 -3.51
CA GLU A 140 13.33 8.96 -2.81
C GLU A 140 12.02 9.76 -2.80
N ARG A 141 10.97 9.36 -3.53
CA ARG A 141 9.73 10.15 -3.66
C ARG A 141 8.44 9.34 -3.59
N GLY A 142 8.52 8.05 -3.25
CA GLY A 142 7.34 7.19 -3.16
C GLY A 142 6.68 6.98 -4.51
N ARG A 143 5.35 6.96 -4.52
CA ARG A 143 4.56 6.63 -5.71
C ARG A 143 4.39 7.84 -6.62
N ILE A 144 4.88 7.73 -7.86
CA ILE A 144 4.74 8.79 -8.87
C ILE A 144 4.12 8.28 -10.16
N GLY A 145 3.42 9.16 -10.86
CA GLY A 145 2.98 8.94 -12.23
C GLY A 145 3.95 9.57 -13.24
N ALA A 146 4.27 8.85 -14.31
CA ALA A 146 5.14 9.38 -15.38
C ALA A 146 4.69 8.95 -16.77
N VAL A 147 4.84 9.83 -17.76
CA VAL A 147 4.60 9.54 -19.17
C VAL A 147 5.91 9.17 -19.86
N ALA A 148 5.93 8.01 -20.49
CA ALA A 148 7.01 7.57 -21.36
C ALA A 148 6.62 7.80 -22.83
N LYS A 149 7.06 8.93 -23.38
CA LYS A 149 6.75 9.33 -24.76
C LYS A 149 7.47 8.43 -25.78
N GLY A 150 6.74 7.99 -26.80
CA GLY A 150 7.25 7.16 -27.89
C GLY A 150 7.71 5.76 -27.46
N VAL A 151 7.34 5.28 -26.27
CA VAL A 151 7.74 3.96 -25.75
C VAL A 151 7.21 2.81 -26.62
N ARG A 152 6.08 3.00 -27.30
CA ARG A 152 5.45 1.98 -28.16
C ARG A 152 5.94 2.00 -29.60
N LYS A 153 6.79 2.96 -29.99
CA LYS A 153 7.37 3.00 -31.34
C LYS A 153 8.35 1.85 -31.53
N THR A 154 8.39 1.25 -32.72
CA THR A 154 9.31 0.14 -33.04
C THR A 154 10.78 0.48 -32.76
N LYS A 155 11.18 1.74 -32.98
CA LYS A 155 12.53 2.26 -32.70
C LYS A 155 12.61 3.06 -31.39
N SER A 156 11.84 2.66 -30.37
CA SER A 156 11.86 3.37 -29.09
C SER A 156 13.20 3.25 -28.38
N ARG A 157 13.73 4.36 -27.88
CA ARG A 157 14.93 4.37 -27.04
C ARG A 157 14.75 3.61 -25.72
N PHE A 158 13.53 3.52 -25.22
CA PHE A 158 13.23 2.89 -23.93
C PHE A 158 13.14 1.37 -24.04
N GLY A 159 12.68 0.84 -25.18
CA GLY A 159 12.49 -0.60 -25.39
C GLY A 159 11.61 -1.23 -24.30
N GLY A 160 11.91 -2.47 -23.93
CA GLY A 160 11.21 -3.20 -22.87
C GLY A 160 11.60 -2.82 -21.42
N ARG A 161 12.45 -1.80 -21.22
CA ARG A 161 12.95 -1.43 -19.87
C ARG A 161 11.84 -0.87 -18.95
N LEU A 162 10.75 -0.39 -19.53
CA LEU A 162 9.64 0.23 -18.81
C LEU A 162 8.41 -0.71 -18.72
N GLU A 163 8.63 -2.02 -18.85
CA GLU A 163 7.59 -3.01 -18.58
C GLU A 163 7.41 -3.19 -17.06
N PRO A 164 6.20 -3.60 -16.59
CA PRO A 164 5.96 -3.88 -15.19
C PRO A 164 7.01 -4.81 -14.57
N LEU A 165 7.25 -4.63 -13.27
CA LEU A 165 8.27 -5.33 -12.48
C LEU A 165 9.72 -4.96 -12.82
N SER A 166 10.00 -4.11 -13.81
CA SER A 166 11.37 -3.67 -14.08
C SER A 166 11.87 -2.73 -12.99
N HIS A 167 13.09 -2.97 -12.48
CA HIS A 167 13.83 -2.06 -11.62
C HIS A 167 14.79 -1.24 -12.49
N VAL A 168 14.58 0.07 -12.47
CA VAL A 168 15.19 1.02 -13.40
C VAL A 168 15.71 2.24 -12.66
N GLU A 169 16.71 2.87 -13.24
CA GLU A 169 17.11 4.21 -12.88
C GLU A 169 16.56 5.18 -13.92
N LEU A 170 15.79 6.17 -13.47
CA LEU A 170 15.04 7.06 -14.34
C LEU A 170 15.56 8.49 -14.26
N MET A 171 15.56 9.13 -15.43
CA MET A 171 15.68 10.57 -15.55
C MET A 171 14.29 11.15 -15.78
N LEU A 172 13.78 11.87 -14.79
CA LEU A 172 12.43 12.41 -14.80
C LEU A 172 12.46 13.93 -14.88
N HIS A 173 11.54 14.47 -15.66
CA HIS A 173 11.28 15.90 -15.71
C HIS A 173 9.93 16.19 -15.05
N GLN A 174 9.97 16.95 -13.95
CA GLN A 174 8.77 17.36 -13.22
C GLN A 174 8.22 18.65 -13.84
N GLY A 175 7.13 18.53 -14.61
CA GLY A 175 6.40 19.68 -15.15
C GLY A 175 5.41 20.27 -14.14
N GLY A 176 4.46 21.08 -14.64
CA GLY A 176 3.39 21.67 -13.82
C GLY A 176 2.16 20.77 -13.61
N GLY A 177 2.11 19.58 -14.23
CA GLY A 177 1.03 18.61 -14.05
C GLY A 177 1.38 17.50 -13.06
N GLU A 178 0.40 16.65 -12.75
CA GLU A 178 0.59 15.50 -11.85
C GLU A 178 1.52 14.42 -12.42
N LEU A 179 1.49 14.25 -13.75
CA LEU A 179 2.36 13.30 -14.45
C LEU A 179 3.69 13.95 -14.81
N GLN A 180 4.76 13.27 -14.41
CA GLN A 180 6.11 13.62 -14.83
C GLN A 180 6.40 13.09 -16.23
N THR A 181 7.50 13.50 -16.85
CA THR A 181 7.94 12.97 -18.14
C THR A 181 9.22 12.17 -18.00
N VAL A 182 9.23 10.93 -18.51
CA VAL A 182 10.45 10.11 -18.59
C VAL A 182 11.33 10.64 -19.71
N THR A 183 12.52 11.14 -19.35
CA THR A 183 13.50 11.70 -20.27
C THR A 183 14.68 10.77 -20.54
N GLY A 184 14.92 9.80 -19.66
CA GLY A 184 15.94 8.76 -19.79
C GLY A 184 15.60 7.57 -18.88
N ALA A 185 16.07 6.38 -19.23
CA ALA A 185 15.87 5.17 -18.44
C ALA A 185 17.04 4.21 -18.65
N GLU A 186 17.66 3.81 -17.56
CA GLU A 186 18.70 2.77 -17.50
C GLU A 186 18.15 1.58 -16.73
N LEU A 187 18.46 0.37 -17.20
CA LEU A 187 17.96 -0.85 -16.57
C LEU A 187 18.91 -1.25 -15.45
N VAL A 188 18.40 -1.37 -14.22
CA VAL A 188 19.16 -1.89 -13.08
C VAL A 188 18.98 -3.41 -13.01
N ARG A 189 17.73 -3.87 -12.94
CA ARG A 189 17.37 -5.29 -13.07
C ARG A 189 16.16 -5.45 -13.96
N SER A 190 16.27 -6.43 -14.86
CA SER A 190 15.19 -6.76 -15.76
C SER A 190 14.08 -7.51 -15.04
N HIS A 191 14.34 -8.42 -14.10
CA HIS A 191 13.33 -9.37 -13.60
C HIS A 191 12.64 -10.15 -14.74
N ARG A 192 13.44 -10.61 -15.70
CA ARG A 192 12.97 -11.36 -16.87
C ARG A 192 12.32 -12.67 -16.46
N GLU A 193 12.93 -13.38 -15.53
CA GLU A 193 12.45 -14.66 -15.03
C GLU A 193 11.07 -14.53 -14.37
N ALA A 194 10.85 -13.47 -13.58
CA ALA A 194 9.54 -13.16 -13.02
C ALA A 194 8.49 -12.75 -14.07
N ARG A 195 8.90 -12.24 -15.24
CA ARG A 195 7.96 -11.82 -16.29
C ARG A 195 7.60 -12.91 -17.30
N GLU A 196 8.50 -13.85 -17.55
CA GLU A 196 8.32 -14.87 -18.59
C GLU A 196 7.59 -16.11 -18.05
N ASP A 197 7.66 -16.37 -16.75
CA ASP A 197 6.87 -17.41 -16.10
C ASP A 197 5.54 -16.87 -15.58
N SER A 198 4.44 -17.55 -15.92
CA SER A 198 3.08 -17.11 -15.57
C SER A 198 2.83 -17.06 -14.05
N TYR A 199 3.37 -18.03 -13.31
CA TYR A 199 3.20 -18.11 -11.87
C TYR A 199 3.94 -16.98 -11.16
N ARG A 200 5.22 -16.78 -11.49
CA ARG A 200 6.03 -15.68 -10.96
C ARG A 200 5.46 -14.32 -11.36
N LEU A 201 4.95 -14.17 -12.59
CA LEU A 201 4.32 -12.95 -13.05
C LEU A 201 3.07 -12.63 -12.22
N GLY A 202 2.20 -13.63 -11.99
CA GLY A 202 1.03 -13.46 -11.13
C GLY A 202 1.41 -13.05 -9.71
N ALA A 203 2.43 -13.67 -9.11
CA ALA A 203 2.94 -13.31 -7.79
C ALA A 203 3.50 -11.87 -7.76
N GLY A 204 4.30 -11.50 -8.76
CA GLY A 204 4.84 -10.15 -8.91
C GLY A 204 3.76 -9.07 -9.06
N LEU A 205 2.71 -9.36 -9.82
CA LEU A 205 1.58 -8.45 -10.00
C LEU A 205 0.76 -8.26 -8.72
N VAL A 206 0.61 -9.28 -7.88
CA VAL A 206 0.01 -9.13 -6.54
C VAL A 206 0.82 -8.15 -5.70
N GLY A 207 2.14 -8.32 -5.65
CA GLY A 207 3.02 -7.40 -4.92
C GLY A 207 2.98 -5.97 -5.47
N ALA A 208 2.98 -5.81 -6.79
CA ALA A 208 2.89 -4.51 -7.44
C ALA A 208 1.54 -3.81 -7.19
N GLU A 209 0.42 -4.55 -7.21
CA GLU A 209 -0.90 -3.98 -6.86
C GLU A 209 -0.97 -3.59 -5.38
N ALA A 210 -0.45 -4.44 -4.47
CA ALA A 210 -0.38 -4.11 -3.05
C ALA A 210 0.39 -2.81 -2.79
N MET A 211 1.57 -2.65 -3.41
CA MET A 211 2.35 -1.41 -3.34
C MET A 211 1.57 -0.19 -3.86
N LEU A 212 0.90 -0.33 -5.01
CA LEU A 212 0.10 0.77 -5.60
C LEU A 212 -1.01 1.26 -4.68
N ARG A 213 -1.58 0.35 -3.90
CA ARG A 213 -2.77 0.61 -3.07
C ARG A 213 -2.41 1.06 -1.65
N LEU A 214 -1.39 0.45 -1.04
CA LEU A 214 -0.96 0.76 0.34
C LEU A 214 -0.13 2.03 0.45
N PHE A 215 0.65 2.38 -0.58
CA PHE A 215 1.53 3.54 -0.56
C PHE A 215 1.09 4.54 -1.65
N PRO A 216 -0.07 5.21 -1.51
CA PRO A 216 -0.60 6.06 -2.56
C PRO A 216 0.10 7.42 -2.67
N GLU A 217 0.80 7.84 -1.62
CA GLU A 217 1.35 9.17 -1.48
C GLU A 217 2.71 9.32 -2.19
N GLN A 218 3.05 10.57 -2.52
CA GLN A 218 4.38 10.95 -3.01
C GLN A 218 5.36 11.13 -1.85
N GLU A 219 5.38 10.16 -0.93
CA GLU A 219 6.26 10.15 0.23
C GLU A 219 7.24 8.98 0.16
N ALA A 220 8.50 9.28 0.43
CA ALA A 220 9.55 8.28 0.42
C ALA A 220 9.38 7.31 1.58
N ASN A 221 9.29 6.02 1.27
CA ASN A 221 9.47 4.95 2.24
C ASN A 221 10.55 4.00 1.72
N GLU A 222 11.80 4.29 2.09
CA GLU A 222 12.96 3.52 1.62
C GLU A 222 12.85 2.04 2.02
N ARG A 223 12.25 1.74 3.19
CA ARG A 223 12.03 0.35 3.64
C ARG A 223 11.07 -0.38 2.72
N ALA A 224 9.98 0.26 2.30
CA ALA A 224 9.03 -0.31 1.34
C ALA A 224 9.66 -0.51 -0.05
N PHE A 225 10.48 0.45 -0.51
CA PHE A 225 11.22 0.31 -1.76
C PHE A 225 12.18 -0.89 -1.71
N ARG A 226 12.99 -1.01 -0.66
CA ARG A 226 13.92 -2.14 -0.47
C ARG A 226 13.19 -3.47 -0.36
N ALA A 227 12.05 -3.51 0.34
CA ALA A 227 11.22 -4.71 0.43
C ALA A 227 10.69 -5.13 -0.95
N LEU A 228 10.24 -4.17 -1.78
CA LEU A 228 9.77 -4.43 -3.13
C LEU A 228 10.89 -4.98 -4.02
N VAL A 229 12.07 -4.36 -4.03
CA VAL A 229 13.22 -4.83 -4.83
C VAL A 229 13.62 -6.24 -4.39
N ARG A 230 13.75 -6.49 -3.07
CA ARG A 230 14.10 -7.82 -2.55
C ARG A 230 13.03 -8.86 -2.89
N PHE A 231 11.76 -8.50 -2.86
CA PHE A 231 10.67 -9.39 -3.28
C PHE A 231 10.79 -9.77 -4.77
N LEU A 232 11.10 -8.82 -5.64
CA LEU A 232 11.30 -9.09 -7.07
C LEU A 232 12.55 -9.93 -7.35
N ASP A 233 13.65 -9.67 -6.64
CA ASP A 233 14.87 -10.51 -6.73
C ASP A 233 14.56 -11.96 -6.37
N LEU A 234 13.84 -12.19 -5.26
CA LEU A 234 13.45 -13.53 -4.82
C LEU A 234 12.45 -14.21 -5.77
N LEU A 235 11.60 -13.44 -6.46
CA LEU A 235 10.69 -13.99 -7.48
C LEU A 235 11.42 -14.56 -8.69
N ASP A 236 12.55 -13.97 -9.11
CA ASP A 236 13.35 -14.52 -10.20
C ASP A 236 13.94 -15.91 -9.83
N GLU A 237 14.21 -16.13 -8.54
CA GLU A 237 14.76 -17.38 -7.99
C GLU A 237 13.66 -18.39 -7.60
N LEU A 238 12.42 -17.94 -7.43
CA LEU A 238 11.31 -18.74 -6.92
C LEU A 238 11.02 -19.94 -7.83
N SER A 239 11.02 -21.15 -7.28
CA SER A 239 10.59 -22.33 -8.05
C SER A 239 9.07 -22.32 -8.25
N PRO A 240 8.54 -22.31 -9.48
CA PRO A 240 7.09 -22.32 -9.70
C PRO A 240 6.43 -23.55 -9.10
N VAL A 241 5.30 -23.36 -8.44
CA VAL A 241 4.52 -24.44 -7.82
C VAL A 241 3.07 -24.44 -8.32
N LYS A 242 2.41 -25.59 -8.25
CA LYS A 242 0.97 -25.70 -8.56
C LYS A 242 0.11 -25.23 -7.38
N ARG A 243 0.11 -23.92 -7.12
CA ARG A 243 -0.68 -23.26 -6.07
C ARG A 243 -1.24 -21.93 -6.60
N ALA A 244 -2.28 -21.38 -5.97
CA ALA A 244 -2.67 -20.00 -6.21
C ALA A 244 -1.56 -19.05 -5.74
N THR A 245 -1.19 -18.05 -6.55
CA THR A 245 -0.11 -17.10 -6.25
C THR A 245 -0.32 -16.35 -4.93
N GLY A 246 -1.57 -16.02 -4.60
CA GLY A 246 -1.92 -15.38 -3.33
C GLY A 246 -1.66 -16.21 -2.07
N LEU A 247 -1.50 -17.53 -2.21
CA LEU A 247 -1.18 -18.46 -1.12
C LEU A 247 0.31 -18.81 -1.06
N ASP A 248 1.13 -18.22 -1.93
CA ASP A 248 2.57 -18.43 -1.88
C ASP A 248 3.15 -17.78 -0.61
N PRO A 249 4.00 -18.48 0.16
CA PRO A 249 4.59 -17.92 1.38
C PRO A 249 5.37 -16.62 1.15
N LEU A 250 6.09 -16.47 0.04
CA LEU A 250 6.82 -15.25 -0.30
C LEU A 250 5.84 -14.08 -0.51
N VAL A 251 4.74 -14.32 -1.22
CA VAL A 251 3.70 -13.32 -1.49
C VAL A 251 2.97 -12.92 -0.20
N LEU A 252 2.60 -13.89 0.63
CA LEU A 252 1.98 -13.62 1.94
C LEU A 252 2.93 -12.85 2.86
N SER A 253 4.20 -13.26 2.93
CA SER A 253 5.24 -12.61 3.72
C SER A 253 5.44 -11.16 3.29
N PHE A 254 5.51 -10.92 1.97
CA PHE A 254 5.65 -9.57 1.43
C PHE A 254 4.45 -8.70 1.78
N GLN A 255 3.23 -9.18 1.58
CA GLN A 255 2.02 -8.43 1.92
C GLN A 255 1.90 -8.10 3.41
N LEU A 256 2.21 -9.04 4.30
CA LEU A 256 2.25 -8.78 5.75
C LEU A 256 3.31 -7.73 6.13
N LYS A 257 4.48 -7.78 5.49
CA LYS A 257 5.52 -6.75 5.69
C LYS A 257 5.11 -5.40 5.13
N LEU A 258 4.33 -5.34 4.03
CA LEU A 258 3.77 -4.07 3.55
C LEU A 258 2.69 -3.51 4.48
N LEU A 259 1.86 -4.36 5.07
CA LEU A 259 0.93 -3.95 6.14
C LEU A 259 1.69 -3.36 7.33
N TRP A 260 2.80 -3.98 7.73
CA TRP A 260 3.67 -3.43 8.77
C TRP A 260 4.26 -2.08 8.40
N LEU A 261 4.82 -1.95 7.20
CA LEU A 261 5.45 -0.73 6.72
C LEU A 261 4.45 0.41 6.46
N SER A 262 3.18 0.10 6.27
CA SER A 262 2.08 1.08 6.14
C SER A 262 1.39 1.39 7.48
N GLY A 263 1.78 0.74 8.58
CA GLY A 263 1.23 0.99 9.92
C GLY A 263 -0.05 0.21 10.24
N TYR A 264 -0.44 -0.75 9.40
CA TYR A 264 -1.65 -1.58 9.55
C TYR A 264 -1.35 -3.04 9.89
N LEU A 265 -0.27 -3.29 10.65
CA LEU A 265 0.11 -4.65 11.05
C LEU A 265 -0.98 -5.28 11.93
N PRO A 266 -1.53 -6.46 11.56
CA PRO A 266 -2.45 -7.18 12.42
C PRO A 266 -1.81 -7.58 13.75
N HIS A 267 -2.44 -7.24 14.87
CA HIS A 267 -2.00 -7.71 16.19
C HIS A 267 -2.41 -9.17 16.39
N VAL A 268 -1.46 -10.10 16.48
CA VAL A 268 -1.76 -11.56 16.52
C VAL A 268 -1.26 -12.28 17.77
N THR A 269 -0.70 -11.55 18.75
CA THR A 269 -0.08 -12.16 19.94
C THR A 269 -0.98 -12.20 21.17
N SER A 270 -2.04 -11.38 21.20
CA SER A 270 -3.08 -11.41 22.23
C SER A 270 -4.40 -10.88 21.68
N CYS A 271 -5.48 -10.99 22.45
CA CYS A 271 -6.79 -10.49 22.05
C CYS A 271 -6.73 -8.97 21.97
N ALA A 272 -7.03 -8.41 20.80
CA ALA A 272 -7.00 -6.97 20.56
C ALA A 272 -8.08 -6.20 21.33
N ASP A 273 -9.12 -6.89 21.82
CA ASP A 273 -10.23 -6.29 22.56
C ASP A 273 -10.00 -6.36 24.09
N CYS A 274 -9.80 -7.56 24.63
CA CYS A 274 -9.68 -7.77 26.09
C CYS A 274 -8.27 -8.07 26.60
N GLY A 275 -7.27 -8.20 25.72
CA GLY A 275 -5.87 -8.47 26.09
C GLY A 275 -5.53 -9.93 26.43
N ALA A 276 -6.49 -10.86 26.39
CA ALA A 276 -6.25 -12.27 26.68
C ALA A 276 -5.19 -12.89 25.73
N GLU A 277 -4.13 -13.47 26.27
CA GLU A 277 -3.03 -14.07 25.49
C GLU A 277 -3.36 -15.49 24.96
N THR A 278 -4.42 -16.11 25.48
CA THR A 278 -4.80 -17.48 25.15
C THR A 278 -6.24 -17.56 24.65
N GLY A 279 -6.56 -18.62 23.90
CA GLY A 279 -7.91 -18.84 23.38
C GLY A 279 -8.28 -17.91 22.21
N LEU A 280 -7.29 -17.37 21.50
CA LEU A 280 -7.46 -16.67 20.23
C LEU A 280 -8.11 -17.62 19.22
N ALA A 281 -9.18 -17.14 18.59
CA ALA A 281 -10.05 -17.96 17.73
C ALA A 281 -10.51 -17.24 16.46
N GLY A 282 -10.29 -15.92 16.38
CA GLY A 282 -10.69 -15.12 15.22
C GLY A 282 -9.80 -13.91 15.00
N TYR A 283 -10.04 -13.22 13.90
CA TYR A 283 -9.46 -11.94 13.54
C TYR A 283 -10.58 -10.91 13.34
N SER A 284 -10.49 -9.78 14.03
CA SER A 284 -11.40 -8.66 13.87
C SER A 284 -10.63 -7.48 13.25
N PRO A 285 -10.94 -7.11 11.99
CA PRO A 285 -10.36 -5.92 11.36
C PRO A 285 -10.69 -4.64 12.15
N THR A 286 -11.89 -4.58 12.75
CA THR A 286 -12.31 -3.45 13.59
C THR A 286 -11.49 -3.33 14.88
N ALA A 287 -11.13 -4.46 15.49
CA ALA A 287 -10.21 -4.45 16.64
C ALA A 287 -8.73 -4.34 16.21
N GLY A 288 -8.43 -4.47 14.91
CA GLY A 288 -7.06 -4.44 14.37
C GLY A 288 -6.23 -5.69 14.69
N GLY A 289 -6.85 -6.80 15.07
CA GLY A 289 -6.11 -7.95 15.57
C GLY A 289 -6.91 -9.21 15.83
N ALA A 290 -6.19 -10.24 16.29
CA ALA A 290 -6.73 -11.49 16.75
C ALA A 290 -7.63 -11.25 17.98
N VAL A 291 -8.68 -12.06 18.11
CA VAL A 291 -9.65 -11.97 19.19
C VAL A 291 -9.89 -13.35 19.79
N CYS A 292 -10.11 -13.40 21.10
CA CYS A 292 -10.44 -14.62 21.81
C CYS A 292 -11.86 -15.10 21.50
N GLY A 293 -12.18 -16.36 21.83
CA GLY A 293 -13.51 -16.92 21.56
C GLY A 293 -14.68 -16.11 22.13
N ALA A 294 -14.49 -15.40 23.25
CA ALA A 294 -15.51 -14.52 23.83
C ALA A 294 -15.69 -13.21 23.06
N CYS A 295 -14.63 -12.69 22.44
CA CYS A 295 -14.63 -11.45 21.66
C CYS A 295 -14.81 -11.67 20.15
N ALA A 296 -14.94 -12.92 19.69
CA ALA A 296 -14.94 -13.28 18.27
C ALA A 296 -16.25 -13.00 17.51
N ASN A 297 -17.13 -12.15 18.04
CA ASN A 297 -18.41 -11.85 17.39
C ASN A 297 -18.18 -11.15 16.03
N GLY A 298 -18.63 -11.78 14.94
CA GLY A 298 -18.41 -11.29 13.58
C GLY A 298 -16.95 -11.36 13.10
N ALA A 299 -16.05 -12.00 13.87
CA ALA A 299 -14.65 -12.14 13.50
C ALA A 299 -14.45 -13.22 12.43
N LEU A 300 -13.44 -13.02 11.58
CA LEU A 300 -12.99 -14.05 10.64
C LEU A 300 -12.35 -15.20 11.42
N PRO A 301 -12.66 -16.48 11.12
CA PRO A 301 -12.01 -17.60 11.79
C PRO A 301 -10.49 -17.55 11.62
N LEU A 302 -9.77 -17.62 12.73
CA LEU A 302 -8.31 -17.63 12.74
C LEU A 302 -7.83 -18.69 13.73
N SER A 303 -7.26 -19.76 13.20
CA SER A 303 -6.81 -20.89 14.00
C SER A 303 -5.39 -20.68 14.52
N ARG A 304 -4.93 -21.58 15.39
CA ARG A 304 -3.54 -21.62 15.85
C ARG A 304 -2.54 -21.75 14.69
N ASP A 305 -2.90 -22.49 13.63
CA ASP A 305 -2.05 -22.62 12.43
C ASP A 305 -1.94 -21.29 11.68
N GLY A 306 -3.03 -20.54 11.57
CA GLY A 306 -3.04 -19.20 10.99
C GLY A 306 -2.22 -18.20 11.79
N LEU A 307 -2.38 -18.19 13.11
CA LEU A 307 -1.60 -17.34 14.02
C LEU A 307 -0.10 -17.62 13.89
N LEU A 308 0.31 -18.88 14.06
CA LEU A 308 1.71 -19.29 13.95
C LEU A 308 2.26 -19.03 12.54
N GLY A 309 1.45 -19.21 11.50
CA GLY A 309 1.84 -18.90 10.13
C GLY A 309 2.10 -17.40 9.93
N ILE A 310 1.19 -16.53 10.38
CA ILE A 310 1.36 -15.07 10.29
C ILE A 310 2.58 -14.62 11.09
N GLU A 311 2.72 -15.05 12.34
CA GLU A 311 3.88 -14.75 13.18
C GLU A 311 5.18 -15.25 12.52
N GLY A 312 5.17 -16.48 12.00
CA GLY A 312 6.32 -17.09 11.34
C GLY A 312 6.78 -16.31 10.10
N LEU A 313 5.84 -15.80 9.30
CA LEU A 313 6.13 -14.97 8.11
C LEU A 313 6.61 -13.56 8.48
N LEU A 314 6.13 -13.00 9.58
CA LEU A 314 6.52 -11.67 10.06
C LEU A 314 7.92 -11.66 10.69
N GLN A 315 8.27 -12.70 11.43
CA GLN A 315 9.55 -12.79 12.15
C GLN A 315 10.72 -13.24 11.27
N ARG A 316 10.45 -13.81 10.09
CA ARG A 316 11.48 -14.28 9.15
C ARG A 316 11.79 -13.26 8.05
N PRO A 317 13.03 -13.22 7.53
CA PRO A 317 13.35 -12.53 6.28
C PRO A 317 12.49 -13.03 5.11
N LEU A 318 12.30 -12.21 4.07
CA LEU A 318 11.54 -12.61 2.87
C LEU A 318 12.10 -13.87 2.20
N ALA A 319 13.43 -14.02 2.20
CA ALA A 319 14.10 -15.16 1.58
C ALA A 319 13.80 -16.50 2.27
N GLU A 320 13.41 -16.46 3.55
CA GLU A 320 13.12 -17.63 4.37
C GLU A 320 11.60 -17.84 4.53
N ALA A 321 10.77 -17.18 3.70
CA ALA A 321 9.32 -17.25 3.83
C ALA A 321 8.78 -18.68 3.65
N SER A 322 9.41 -19.51 2.80
CA SER A 322 9.08 -20.93 2.64
C SER A 322 9.24 -21.73 3.94
N ASP A 323 10.15 -21.30 4.80
CA ASP A 323 10.57 -22.01 6.00
C ASP A 323 9.74 -21.62 7.23
N ALA A 324 8.70 -20.79 7.01
CA ALA A 324 7.72 -20.42 8.03
C ALA A 324 6.81 -21.59 8.46
N GLY A 325 6.90 -22.76 7.81
CA GLY A 325 6.10 -23.94 8.15
C GLY A 325 4.60 -23.75 7.89
N LEU A 326 4.25 -22.93 6.89
CA LEU A 326 2.86 -22.59 6.57
C LEU A 326 2.08 -23.84 6.13
N THR A 327 1.07 -24.22 6.91
CA THR A 327 0.08 -25.21 6.47
C THR A 327 -0.83 -24.58 5.41
N ASP A 328 -1.48 -25.40 4.57
CA ASP A 328 -2.45 -24.87 3.59
C ASP A 328 -3.60 -24.10 4.27
N ARG A 329 -4.00 -24.54 5.47
CA ARG A 329 -4.98 -23.82 6.29
C ARG A 329 -4.43 -22.47 6.74
N GLY A 330 -3.23 -22.45 7.31
CA GLY A 330 -2.57 -21.23 7.77
C GLY A 330 -2.35 -20.22 6.63
N ALA A 331 -2.01 -20.69 5.42
CA ALA A 331 -1.88 -19.84 4.24
C ALA A 331 -3.21 -19.15 3.86
N ARG A 332 -4.32 -19.89 3.86
CA ARG A 332 -5.66 -19.34 3.56
C ARG A 332 -6.13 -18.37 4.62
N GLU A 333 -5.91 -18.70 5.89
CA GLU A 333 -6.26 -17.82 7.01
C GLU A 333 -5.41 -16.54 6.99
N ALA A 334 -4.10 -16.63 6.72
CA ALA A 334 -3.22 -15.48 6.54
C ALA A 334 -3.68 -14.59 5.37
N LEU A 335 -4.03 -15.17 4.23
CA LEU A 335 -4.59 -14.43 3.10
C LEU A 335 -5.91 -13.73 3.47
N GLY A 336 -6.78 -14.41 4.25
CA GLY A 336 -8.02 -13.83 4.76
C GLY A 336 -7.78 -12.62 5.66
N VAL A 337 -6.84 -12.73 6.60
CA VAL A 337 -6.41 -11.62 7.47
C VAL A 337 -5.86 -10.45 6.65
N ILE A 338 -4.95 -10.71 5.70
CA ILE A 338 -4.38 -9.69 4.82
C ILE A 338 -5.49 -8.97 4.04
N THR A 339 -6.37 -9.73 3.40
CA THR A 339 -7.46 -9.18 2.57
C THR A 339 -8.41 -8.34 3.40
N ALA A 340 -8.81 -8.83 4.57
CA ALA A 340 -9.69 -8.11 5.48
C ALA A 340 -9.04 -6.83 6.02
N SER A 341 -7.72 -6.85 6.25
CA SER A 341 -6.95 -5.66 6.67
C SER A 341 -6.91 -4.60 5.57
N TYR A 342 -6.70 -5.01 4.32
CA TYR A 342 -6.77 -4.09 3.17
C TYR A 342 -8.16 -3.48 2.97
N GLU A 343 -9.20 -4.29 3.13
CA GLU A 343 -10.57 -3.81 2.98
C GLU A 343 -10.94 -2.83 4.08
N TYR A 344 -10.63 -3.14 5.33
CA TYR A 344 -11.03 -2.34 6.47
C TYR A 344 -10.18 -1.07 6.63
N HIS A 345 -8.86 -1.19 6.62
CA HIS A 345 -7.97 -0.05 6.83
C HIS A 345 -7.64 0.70 5.53
N GLY A 346 -7.53 -0.02 4.42
CA GLY A 346 -7.18 0.55 3.11
C GLY A 346 -8.38 0.94 2.25
N GLY A 347 -9.58 0.39 2.52
CA GLY A 347 -10.76 0.63 1.69
C GLY A 347 -10.66 0.04 0.28
N PHE A 348 -9.83 -0.98 0.06
CA PHE A 348 -9.64 -1.58 -1.26
C PHE A 348 -9.51 -3.11 -1.23
N ARG A 349 -9.77 -3.73 -2.39
CA ARG A 349 -9.48 -5.13 -2.68
C ARG A 349 -8.42 -5.23 -3.78
N LEU A 350 -7.54 -6.22 -3.68
CA LEU A 350 -6.60 -6.52 -4.76
C LEU A 350 -7.30 -7.35 -5.83
N ARG A 351 -7.29 -6.85 -7.07
CA ARG A 351 -7.89 -7.54 -8.22
C ARG A 351 -7.09 -8.78 -8.59
N THR A 352 -5.78 -8.73 -8.43
CA THR A 352 -4.87 -9.85 -8.70
C THR A 352 -5.08 -11.06 -7.79
N LEU A 353 -5.76 -10.89 -6.65
CA LEU A 353 -6.13 -11.99 -5.76
C LEU A 353 -7.52 -12.58 -6.05
N SER A 354 -8.31 -11.92 -6.91
CA SER A 354 -9.66 -12.35 -7.29
C SER A 354 -9.70 -13.04 -8.67
N ALA A 355 -8.55 -13.12 -9.35
CA ALA A 355 -8.40 -13.50 -10.76
C ALA A 355 -8.04 -14.98 -10.96
#